data_AF-M6QUC4-F1
#
_entry.id   AF-M6QUC4-F1
#
_cell.length_a   1.000
_cell.length_b   1.000
_cell.length_c   1.000
_cell.angle_alpha   90.00
_cell.angle_beta   90.00
_cell.angle_gamma   90.00
#
_symmetry.space_group_name_H-M   'P 1'
#
loop_
_entity.id
_entity.type
_entity.pdbx_description
1 polymer ?
#
loop_
_entity_poly.entity_id
_entity_poly.type
_entity_poly.pdbx_seq_one_letter_code
_entity_poly.pdbx_strand_id
1 'polypeptide(L)'
;MRKKLFSNLFFRASDSVPAWSLGLYRIIFGILLFILVFRYFTNGWISRYFLDPSFHFKFYGFSWIGVFPGWVLYPLFVSLLFFAVFISLGIFYRISVFCFFLIFTYVNLLEVAVYLNHYYLVCLLLFILIWIPADRALNVFHIFRIFKSGSIEEIDPIPQWSLYILRFQIGAVYFFGGIGKLVPDWLFDAQPVRIWLLRNSDIPLFGPILSMSATGYFFSYAGLMFDLSVPFLLLFRKTRMLGYSLVVIFHFLTWKLFPIGMFPWVMILNATLFFSPTWPVDLFQFLKSKSMLPDRENIFHFLWTRFPIHFKKSVLAFIESYLFFLESKSSISEKFVFYKVEALRKKFGFLLSDRILRYFWIFYVLFQSLFPLRHFLYPGNHLWTEQGFRFSWQIMLVQKNGIASFRVVNQQTGETNVVLPESHLNEIQRIMMSYQPDLILQFAHWVGKNEKEKTAQEVSVYADVMVSLNGRKSQILIDPERDLMKVSNSLLNKEWVFSGDEE
;
A
#
# COMPACT_ATOMS: atom_id res chain seq x y z
N MET A 1 12.58 6.87 -37.19
CA MET A 1 12.36 7.76 -36.03
C MET A 1 11.98 7.03 -34.74
N ARG A 2 10.95 6.14 -34.73
CA ARG A 2 10.54 5.38 -33.52
C ARG A 2 11.64 4.50 -32.89
N LYS A 3 12.44 3.76 -33.68
CA LYS A 3 13.59 2.96 -33.15
C LYS A 3 14.65 3.81 -32.42
N LYS A 4 14.94 5.04 -32.89
CA LYS A 4 15.86 5.99 -32.24
C LYS A 4 15.29 6.59 -30.95
N LEU A 5 13.96 6.79 -30.88
CA LEU A 5 13.30 7.36 -29.69
C LEU A 5 13.32 6.37 -28.53
N PHE A 6 12.96 5.10 -28.79
CA PHE A 6 13.01 4.03 -27.79
C PHE A 6 14.45 3.77 -27.34
N SER A 7 15.43 3.69 -28.26
CA SER A 7 16.83 3.49 -27.89
C SER A 7 17.37 4.61 -26.99
N ASN A 8 16.98 5.87 -27.22
CA ASN A 8 17.43 7.02 -26.43
C ASN A 8 16.81 7.07 -25.02
N LEU A 9 15.54 6.66 -24.86
CA LEU A 9 14.89 6.53 -23.55
C LEU A 9 15.54 5.41 -22.71
N PHE A 10 15.85 4.28 -23.34
CA PHE A 10 16.54 3.19 -22.66
C PHE A 10 17.99 3.52 -22.30
N PHE A 11 18.71 4.25 -23.17
CA PHE A 11 20.07 4.69 -22.87
C PHE A 11 20.11 5.61 -21.64
N ARG A 12 19.20 6.59 -21.57
CA ARG A 12 19.06 7.47 -20.39
C ARG A 12 18.68 6.70 -19.13
N ALA A 13 17.80 5.70 -19.22
CA ALA A 13 17.42 4.89 -18.06
C ALA A 13 18.59 4.07 -17.47
N SER A 14 19.65 3.85 -18.25
CA SER A 14 20.89 3.19 -17.82
C SER A 14 21.95 4.15 -17.28
N ASP A 15 21.75 5.47 -17.39
CA ASP A 15 22.66 6.46 -16.82
C ASP A 15 22.73 6.29 -15.30
N SER A 16 23.89 6.63 -14.72
CA SER A 16 24.11 6.49 -13.29
C SER A 16 23.78 7.81 -12.57
N VAL A 17 23.17 7.70 -11.38
CA VAL A 17 22.82 8.84 -10.53
C VAL A 17 23.26 8.61 -9.08
N PRO A 18 23.57 9.66 -8.31
CA PRO A 18 23.87 9.52 -6.89
C PRO A 18 22.69 8.92 -6.11
N ALA A 19 22.97 8.09 -5.10
CA ALA A 19 21.96 7.39 -4.31
C ALA A 19 21.42 8.19 -3.11
N TRP A 20 21.84 9.45 -2.88
CA TRP A 20 21.49 10.23 -1.68
C TRP A 20 19.98 10.30 -1.40
N SER A 21 19.19 10.70 -2.40
CA SER A 21 17.72 10.75 -2.26
C SER A 21 17.12 9.41 -1.89
N LEU A 22 17.66 8.31 -2.42
CA LEU A 22 17.13 6.98 -2.20
C LEU A 22 17.56 6.40 -0.85
N GLY A 23 18.78 6.71 -0.41
CA GLY A 23 19.26 6.41 0.93
C GLY A 23 18.41 7.07 2.01
N LEU A 24 18.06 8.35 1.84
CA LEU A 24 17.19 9.05 2.77
C LEU A 24 15.76 8.52 2.73
N TYR A 25 15.24 8.25 1.53
CA TYR A 25 13.95 7.59 1.35
C TYR A 25 13.88 6.25 2.10
N ARG A 26 14.91 5.41 1.97
CA ARG A 26 15.01 4.11 2.66
C ARG A 26 14.93 4.25 4.18
N ILE A 27 15.65 5.21 4.77
CA ILE A 27 15.61 5.46 6.23
C ILE A 27 14.17 5.76 6.67
N ILE A 28 13.56 6.78 6.06
CA ILE A 28 12.23 7.24 6.47
C ILE A 28 11.18 6.16 6.16
N PHE A 29 11.29 5.47 5.04
CA PHE A 29 10.39 4.36 4.69
C PHE A 29 10.48 3.24 5.71
N GLY A 30 11.68 2.82 6.12
CA GLY A 30 11.87 1.83 7.18
C GLY A 30 11.24 2.26 8.52
N ILE A 31 11.34 3.55 8.88
CA ILE A 31 10.66 4.09 10.07
C ILE A 31 9.13 4.02 9.93
N LEU A 32 8.58 4.39 8.78
CA LEU A 32 7.14 4.28 8.53
C LEU A 32 6.65 2.83 8.55
N LEU A 33 7.44 1.88 8.04
CA LEU A 33 7.15 0.45 8.13
C LEU A 33 7.13 -0.03 9.60
N PHE A 34 8.07 0.44 10.41
CA PHE A 34 8.08 0.13 11.85
C PHE A 34 6.80 0.65 12.52
N ILE A 35 6.45 1.92 12.30
CA ILE A 35 5.23 2.52 12.86
C ILE A 35 3.99 1.75 12.39
N LEU A 36 3.92 1.39 11.11
CA LEU A 36 2.82 0.62 10.54
C LEU A 36 2.64 -0.72 11.26
N VAL A 37 3.72 -1.48 11.45
CA VAL A 37 3.68 -2.80 12.11
C VAL A 37 3.42 -2.64 13.61
N PHE A 38 4.02 -1.63 14.26
CA PHE A 38 3.82 -1.35 15.69
C PHE A 38 2.35 -1.07 16.01
N ARG A 39 1.62 -0.41 15.10
CA ARG A 39 0.17 -0.18 15.24
C ARG A 39 -0.64 -1.47 15.30
N TYR A 40 -0.20 -2.57 14.70
CA TYR A 40 -0.89 -3.85 14.84
C TYR A 40 -0.87 -4.37 16.28
N PHE A 41 0.22 -4.12 17.01
CA PHE A 41 0.32 -4.44 18.44
C PHE A 41 -0.51 -3.49 19.28
N THR A 42 -0.35 -2.17 19.11
CA THR A 42 -1.00 -1.19 20.00
C THR A 42 -2.52 -1.15 19.85
N ASN A 43 -3.05 -1.52 18.68
CA ASN A 43 -4.50 -1.57 18.45
C ASN A 43 -5.11 -2.97 18.63
N GLY A 44 -4.32 -3.98 19.04
CA GLY A 44 -4.79 -5.36 19.20
C GLY A 44 -5.26 -6.04 17.92
N TRP A 45 -4.84 -5.53 16.76
CA TRP A 45 -5.30 -5.98 15.44
C TRP A 45 -4.88 -7.41 15.10
N ILE A 46 -3.76 -7.88 15.66
CA ILE A 46 -3.28 -9.24 15.40
C ILE A 46 -4.32 -10.27 15.86
N SER A 47 -4.82 -10.16 17.10
CA SER A 47 -5.87 -11.06 17.60
C SER A 47 -7.19 -10.80 16.88
N ARG A 48 -7.64 -9.54 16.90
CA ARG A 48 -8.96 -9.14 16.41
C ARG A 48 -9.23 -9.54 14.97
N TYR A 49 -8.22 -9.46 14.10
CA TYR A 49 -8.38 -9.72 12.66
C TYR A 49 -7.98 -11.12 12.24
N PHE A 50 -7.11 -11.80 13.00
CA PHE A 50 -6.53 -13.07 12.54
C PHE A 50 -6.73 -14.25 13.51
N LEU A 51 -6.80 -14.04 14.83
CA LEU A 51 -6.88 -15.15 15.79
C LEU A 51 -8.29 -15.36 16.35
N ASP A 52 -9.01 -14.28 16.60
CA ASP A 52 -10.36 -14.33 17.17
C ASP A 52 -11.42 -14.81 16.17
N PRO A 53 -11.35 -14.46 14.86
CA PRO A 53 -12.35 -14.92 13.89
C PRO A 53 -12.30 -16.45 13.67
N SER A 54 -13.46 -17.09 13.64
CA SER A 54 -13.60 -18.51 13.30
C SER A 54 -13.57 -18.77 11.79
N PHE A 55 -13.77 -17.73 11.00
CA PHE A 55 -13.83 -17.74 9.54
C PHE A 55 -13.03 -16.57 8.98
N HIS A 56 -12.40 -16.75 7.82
CA HIS A 56 -11.63 -15.70 7.14
C HIS A 56 -12.01 -15.61 5.67
N PHE A 57 -12.30 -14.40 5.21
CA PHE A 57 -12.51 -14.17 3.78
C PHE A 57 -11.19 -14.21 3.02
N LYS A 58 -11.20 -14.90 1.88
CA LYS A 58 -9.99 -15.17 1.08
C LYS A 58 -10.03 -14.46 -0.27
N PHE A 59 -8.85 -14.03 -0.70
CA PHE A 59 -8.66 -13.50 -2.05
C PHE A 59 -8.83 -14.61 -3.07
N TYR A 60 -9.41 -14.28 -4.23
CA TYR A 60 -9.50 -15.19 -5.35
C TYR A 60 -8.09 -15.69 -5.76
N GLY A 61 -7.91 -17.00 -5.87
CA GLY A 61 -6.62 -17.64 -6.16
C GLY A 61 -5.70 -17.87 -4.94
N PHE A 62 -6.07 -17.39 -3.76
CA PHE A 62 -5.26 -17.48 -2.53
C PHE A 62 -6.02 -18.10 -1.35
N SER A 63 -7.04 -18.92 -1.61
CA SER A 63 -7.83 -19.61 -0.57
C SER A 63 -7.01 -20.60 0.27
N TRP A 64 -5.87 -21.08 -0.25
CA TRP A 64 -4.95 -21.99 0.43
C TRP A 64 -4.12 -21.31 1.53
N ILE A 65 -4.13 -19.97 1.61
CA ILE A 65 -3.38 -19.24 2.65
C ILE A 65 -4.18 -19.28 3.96
N GLY A 66 -3.75 -20.15 4.86
CA GLY A 66 -4.27 -20.27 6.23
C GLY A 66 -3.64 -19.28 7.20
N VAL A 67 -4.31 -19.05 8.33
CA VAL A 67 -3.75 -18.29 9.45
C VAL A 67 -2.95 -19.21 10.36
N PHE A 68 -1.69 -18.85 10.61
CA PHE A 68 -0.88 -19.55 11.61
C PHE A 68 -1.37 -19.30 13.05
N PRO A 69 -1.15 -20.26 13.97
CA PRO A 69 -1.50 -20.07 15.38
C PRO A 69 -0.73 -18.89 15.99
N GLY A 70 -1.28 -18.30 17.04
CA GLY A 70 -0.76 -17.06 17.65
C GLY A 70 0.74 -17.12 18.02
N TRP A 71 1.23 -18.27 18.52
CA TRP A 71 2.64 -18.45 18.87
C TRP A 71 3.60 -18.40 17.67
N VAL A 72 3.11 -18.53 16.44
CA VAL A 72 3.88 -18.25 15.20
C VAL A 72 3.60 -16.84 14.71
N LEU A 73 2.33 -16.42 14.73
CA LEU A 73 1.91 -15.15 14.14
C LEU A 73 2.53 -13.94 14.86
N TYR A 74 2.56 -13.92 16.19
CA TYR A 74 3.18 -12.83 16.95
C TYR A 74 4.68 -12.70 16.67
N PRO A 75 5.50 -13.78 16.69
CA PRO A 75 6.89 -13.71 16.25
C PRO A 75 7.10 -13.22 14.81
N LEU A 76 6.20 -13.54 13.87
CA LEU A 76 6.27 -12.99 12.52
C LEU A 76 6.11 -11.47 12.52
N PHE A 77 5.16 -10.92 13.29
CA PHE A 77 5.00 -9.47 13.44
C PHE A 77 6.18 -8.82 14.15
N VAL A 78 6.76 -9.46 15.18
CA VAL A 78 7.98 -8.98 15.83
C VAL A 78 9.15 -8.94 14.84
N SER A 79 9.26 -9.96 13.98
CA SER A 79 10.30 -10.03 12.93
C SER A 79 10.16 -8.87 11.93
N LEU A 80 8.93 -8.50 11.56
CA LEU A 80 8.68 -7.31 10.72
C LEU A 80 9.23 -6.02 11.36
N LEU A 81 9.12 -5.85 12.69
CA LEU A 81 9.70 -4.68 13.38
C LEU A 81 11.23 -4.65 13.25
N PHE A 82 11.90 -5.79 13.44
CA PHE A 82 13.35 -5.90 13.26
C PHE A 82 13.77 -5.63 11.81
N PHE A 83 13.07 -6.21 10.83
CA PHE A 83 13.36 -5.96 9.43
C PHE A 83 13.13 -4.50 9.05
N ALA A 84 12.12 -3.82 9.59
CA ALA A 84 11.91 -2.39 9.36
C ALA A 84 13.09 -1.53 9.86
N VAL A 85 13.65 -1.86 11.04
CA VAL A 85 14.86 -1.22 11.56
C VAL A 85 16.07 -1.51 10.67
N PHE A 86 16.27 -2.76 10.24
CA PHE A 86 17.38 -3.13 9.36
C PHE A 86 17.27 -2.48 7.98
N ILE A 87 16.07 -2.37 7.42
CA ILE A 87 15.80 -1.60 6.21
C ILE A 87 16.19 -0.13 6.44
N SER A 88 15.76 0.47 7.55
CA SER A 88 16.07 1.86 7.91
C SER A 88 17.57 2.12 8.13
N LEU A 89 18.31 1.16 8.67
CA LEU A 89 19.76 1.26 8.90
C LEU A 89 20.61 0.82 7.71
N GLY A 90 20.04 0.07 6.76
CA GLY A 90 20.76 -0.46 5.59
C GLY A 90 21.59 -1.70 5.94
N ILE A 91 21.21 -2.42 6.99
CA ILE A 91 21.87 -3.64 7.45
C ILE A 91 21.18 -4.84 6.78
N PHE A 92 21.94 -5.74 6.16
CA PHE A 92 21.40 -6.88 5.40
C PHE A 92 20.25 -6.46 4.45
N TYR A 93 20.39 -5.29 3.81
CA TYR A 93 19.28 -4.53 3.25
C TYR A 93 18.38 -5.37 2.33
N ARG A 94 18.95 -6.07 1.33
CA ARG A 94 18.17 -6.87 0.38
C ARG A 94 17.40 -8.01 1.05
N ILE A 95 18.04 -8.71 1.99
CA ILE A 95 17.38 -9.78 2.75
C ILE A 95 16.26 -9.19 3.61
N SER A 96 16.52 -8.08 4.30
CA SER A 96 15.51 -7.43 5.15
C SER A 96 14.30 -6.98 4.36
N VAL A 97 14.48 -6.33 3.21
CA VAL A 97 13.38 -5.94 2.31
C VAL A 97 12.63 -7.17 1.79
N PHE A 98 13.34 -8.22 1.37
CA PHE A 98 12.73 -9.44 0.86
C PHE A 98 11.90 -10.18 1.93
N CYS A 99 12.46 -10.36 3.13
CA CYS A 99 11.76 -10.99 4.24
C CYS A 99 10.57 -10.16 4.70
N PHE A 100 10.71 -8.84 4.80
CA PHE A 100 9.59 -7.95 5.11
C PHE A 100 8.50 -8.07 4.04
N PHE A 101 8.87 -8.03 2.74
CA PHE A 101 7.94 -8.20 1.63
C PHE A 101 7.14 -9.50 1.73
N LEU A 102 7.80 -10.64 1.96
CA LEU A 102 7.14 -11.94 2.06
C LEU A 102 6.17 -12.01 3.24
N ILE A 103 6.64 -11.66 4.44
CA ILE A 103 5.82 -11.76 5.65
C ILE A 103 4.66 -10.75 5.58
N PHE A 104 4.92 -9.52 5.15
CA PHE A 104 3.89 -8.49 5.04
C PHE A 104 2.85 -8.83 3.95
N THR A 105 3.28 -9.37 2.82
CA THR A 105 2.35 -9.85 1.77
C THR A 105 1.50 -11.00 2.28
N TYR A 106 2.09 -11.97 2.99
CA TYR A 106 1.35 -13.05 3.64
C TYR A 106 0.28 -12.51 4.59
N VAL A 107 0.63 -11.60 5.49
CA VAL A 107 -0.32 -10.97 6.43
C VAL A 107 -1.48 -10.28 5.70
N ASN A 108 -1.19 -9.55 4.62
CA ASN A 108 -2.22 -8.86 3.83
C ASN A 108 -3.11 -9.78 3.00
N LEU A 109 -2.72 -11.06 2.82
CA LEU A 109 -3.52 -12.07 2.12
C LEU A 109 -4.39 -12.90 3.06
N LEU A 110 -4.25 -12.75 4.38
CA LEU A 110 -4.97 -13.56 5.37
C LEU A 110 -6.47 -13.31 5.39
N GLU A 111 -6.88 -12.04 5.23
CA GLU A 111 -8.23 -11.56 5.44
C GLU A 111 -8.58 -10.42 4.47
N VAL A 112 -9.55 -10.66 3.59
CA VAL A 112 -9.98 -9.66 2.59
C VAL A 112 -10.71 -8.48 3.24
N ALA A 113 -11.43 -8.70 4.35
CA ALA A 113 -12.18 -7.65 5.03
C ALA A 113 -11.29 -6.50 5.55
N VAL A 114 -9.99 -6.73 5.73
CA VAL A 114 -9.04 -5.69 6.17
C VAL A 114 -8.19 -5.13 5.03
N TYR A 115 -8.57 -5.39 3.78
CA TYR A 115 -7.84 -4.94 2.59
C TYR A 115 -7.74 -3.41 2.51
N LEU A 116 -6.53 -2.90 2.25
CA LEU A 116 -6.24 -1.49 2.05
C LEU A 116 -5.33 -1.28 0.84
N ASN A 117 -5.73 -0.38 -0.07
CA ASN A 117 -4.94 -0.02 -1.26
C ASN A 117 -3.51 0.46 -0.91
N HIS A 118 -3.34 1.15 0.22
CA HIS A 118 -2.02 1.65 0.60
C HIS A 118 -1.10 0.56 1.16
N TYR A 119 -1.63 -0.52 1.74
CA TYR A 119 -0.79 -1.68 2.09
C TYR A 119 -0.41 -2.47 0.85
N TYR A 120 -1.31 -2.55 -0.15
CA TYR A 120 -0.95 -3.06 -1.47
C TYR A 120 0.19 -2.25 -2.12
N LEU A 121 0.14 -0.91 -2.06
CA LEU A 121 1.24 -0.05 -2.51
C LEU A 121 2.55 -0.36 -1.76
N VAL A 122 2.51 -0.52 -0.44
CA VAL A 122 3.69 -0.89 0.36
C VAL A 122 4.29 -2.21 -0.12
N CYS A 123 3.48 -3.24 -0.39
CA CYS A 123 3.96 -4.50 -0.97
C CYS A 123 4.66 -4.28 -2.31
N LEU A 124 4.09 -3.45 -3.20
CA LEU A 124 4.71 -3.15 -4.50
C LEU A 124 6.02 -2.38 -4.37
N LEU A 125 6.09 -1.40 -3.47
CA LEU A 125 7.30 -0.63 -3.22
C LEU A 125 8.40 -1.51 -2.63
N LEU A 126 8.07 -2.36 -1.66
CA LEU A 126 9.00 -3.35 -1.12
C LEU A 126 9.49 -4.31 -2.22
N PHE A 127 8.57 -4.81 -3.05
CA PHE A 127 8.92 -5.66 -4.19
C PHE A 127 9.91 -4.97 -5.13
N ILE A 128 9.66 -3.71 -5.50
CA ILE A 128 10.56 -2.91 -6.33
C ILE A 128 11.92 -2.72 -5.64
N LEU A 129 11.92 -2.41 -4.34
CA LEU A 129 13.12 -2.14 -3.55
C LEU A 129 14.06 -3.35 -3.41
N ILE A 130 13.56 -4.58 -3.55
CA ILE A 130 14.42 -5.80 -3.62
C ILE A 130 15.48 -5.65 -4.73
N TRP A 131 15.08 -5.05 -5.86
CA TRP A 131 15.91 -4.90 -7.05
C TRP A 131 16.78 -3.65 -7.03
N ILE A 132 16.49 -2.71 -6.13
CA ILE A 132 17.11 -1.39 -6.08
C ILE A 132 18.10 -1.31 -4.90
N PRO A 133 19.39 -0.97 -5.14
CA PRO A 133 20.39 -0.84 -4.07
C PRO A 133 20.25 0.48 -3.30
N ALA A 134 19.18 0.63 -2.50
CA ALA A 134 18.89 1.83 -1.72
C ALA A 134 19.82 2.03 -0.51
N ASP A 135 20.68 1.06 -0.22
CA ASP A 135 21.68 1.05 0.83
C ASP A 135 23.03 1.64 0.42
N ARG A 136 23.23 2.02 -0.85
CA ARG A 136 24.49 2.64 -1.32
C ARG A 136 24.79 4.01 -0.72
N ALA A 137 23.76 4.69 -0.20
CA ALA A 137 23.92 5.94 0.54
C ALA A 137 23.18 5.88 1.88
N LEU A 138 23.70 6.64 2.84
CA LEU A 138 23.11 6.85 4.17
C LEU A 138 22.77 5.55 4.94
N ASN A 139 23.45 4.43 4.66
CA ASN A 139 23.42 3.28 5.57
C ASN A 139 24.23 3.62 6.84
N VAL A 140 24.04 2.85 7.91
CA VAL A 140 24.67 3.10 9.21
C VAL A 140 26.20 3.14 9.13
N PHE A 141 26.82 2.31 8.29
CA PHE A 141 28.27 2.27 8.10
C PHE A 141 28.79 3.55 7.44
N HIS A 142 28.12 3.99 6.38
CA HIS A 142 28.43 5.21 5.66
C HIS A 142 28.19 6.46 6.52
N ILE A 143 27.10 6.52 7.30
CA ILE A 143 26.85 7.60 8.27
C ILE A 143 27.97 7.66 9.32
N PHE A 144 28.39 6.50 9.83
CA PHE A 144 29.48 6.43 10.80
C PHE A 144 30.83 6.90 10.21
N ARG A 145 31.13 6.56 8.95
CA ARG A 145 32.33 7.06 8.27
C ARG A 145 32.30 8.58 8.02
N ILE A 146 31.17 9.11 7.54
CA ILE A 146 30.92 10.57 7.42
C ILE A 146 31.13 11.29 8.77
N PHE A 147 30.67 10.68 9.86
CA PHE A 147 30.87 11.20 11.22
C PHE A 147 32.36 11.24 11.59
N LYS A 148 33.11 10.16 11.32
CA LYS A 148 34.53 10.05 11.66
C LYS A 148 35.42 10.97 10.82
N SER A 149 35.13 11.09 9.52
CA SER A 149 35.92 11.91 8.59
C SER A 149 35.57 13.40 8.66
N GLY A 150 34.38 13.75 9.17
CA GLY A 150 33.87 15.12 9.19
C GLY A 150 33.50 15.67 7.80
N SER A 151 33.48 14.82 6.77
CA SER A 151 33.27 15.20 5.38
C SER A 151 32.25 14.29 4.70
N ILE A 152 31.66 14.77 3.61
CA ILE A 152 30.76 13.96 2.78
C ILE A 152 31.62 12.99 1.97
N GLU A 153 31.38 11.69 2.13
CA GLU A 153 32.10 10.66 1.38
C GLU A 153 31.50 10.41 0.00
N GLU A 154 32.33 9.88 -0.90
CA GLU A 154 31.88 9.39 -2.20
C GLU A 154 30.97 8.17 -2.02
N ILE A 155 29.98 8.05 -2.90
CA ILE A 155 29.03 6.93 -2.92
C ILE A 155 29.02 6.27 -4.28
N ASP A 156 28.79 4.96 -4.27
CA ASP A 156 28.53 4.24 -5.51
C ASP A 156 27.23 4.76 -6.15
N PRO A 157 27.25 5.09 -7.44
CA PRO A 157 26.05 5.53 -8.12
C PRO A 157 25.12 4.34 -8.39
N ILE A 158 23.86 4.65 -8.63
CA ILE A 158 22.80 3.69 -8.93
C ILE A 158 22.23 3.94 -10.32
N PRO A 159 21.65 2.94 -10.99
CA PRO A 159 21.08 3.15 -12.31
C PRO A 159 19.78 3.96 -12.23
N GLN A 160 19.61 4.92 -13.14
CA GLN A 160 18.53 5.92 -13.11
C GLN A 160 17.13 5.30 -13.18
N TRP A 161 16.97 4.14 -13.84
CA TRP A 161 15.69 3.41 -13.89
C TRP A 161 15.12 3.13 -12.49
N SER A 162 15.97 3.01 -11.46
CA SER A 162 15.56 2.80 -10.07
C SER A 162 14.60 3.89 -9.59
N LEU A 163 14.88 5.15 -9.92
CA LEU A 163 14.01 6.26 -9.56
C LEU A 163 12.79 6.33 -10.48
N TYR A 164 12.95 6.02 -11.77
CA TYR A 164 11.82 6.07 -12.71
C TYR A 164 10.74 5.04 -12.40
N ILE A 165 11.10 3.81 -12.03
CA ILE A 165 10.11 2.78 -11.69
C ILE A 165 9.34 3.14 -10.41
N LEU A 166 10.02 3.69 -9.40
CA LEU A 166 9.38 4.17 -8.18
C LEU A 166 8.44 5.36 -8.49
N ARG A 167 8.92 6.36 -9.24
CA ARG A 167 8.09 7.50 -9.67
C ARG A 167 6.88 7.07 -10.47
N PHE A 168 7.04 6.10 -11.37
CA PHE A 168 5.93 5.52 -12.12
C PHE A 168 4.90 4.90 -11.17
N GLN A 169 5.33 4.06 -10.23
CA GLN A 169 4.39 3.41 -9.29
C GLN A 169 3.60 4.43 -8.46
N ILE A 170 4.27 5.49 -7.98
CA ILE A 170 3.59 6.56 -7.23
C ILE A 170 2.67 7.38 -8.13
N GLY A 171 3.11 7.68 -9.36
CA GLY A 171 2.30 8.38 -10.35
C GLY A 171 1.05 7.60 -10.74
N ALA A 172 1.14 6.27 -10.88
CA ALA A 172 0.01 5.40 -11.20
C ALA A 172 -1.07 5.49 -10.11
N VAL A 173 -0.70 5.48 -8.83
CA VAL A 173 -1.66 5.59 -7.71
C VAL A 173 -2.46 6.88 -7.79
N TYR A 174 -1.80 8.02 -7.96
CA TYR A 174 -2.49 9.31 -8.09
C TYR A 174 -3.33 9.37 -9.36
N PHE A 175 -2.73 9.02 -10.51
CA PHE A 175 -3.41 9.14 -11.79
C PHE A 175 -4.69 8.29 -11.84
N PHE A 176 -4.62 7.02 -11.46
CA PHE A 176 -5.80 6.15 -11.42
C PHE A 176 -6.77 6.49 -10.28
N GLY A 177 -6.26 7.04 -9.17
CA GLY A 177 -7.11 7.66 -8.14
C GLY A 177 -7.94 8.83 -8.67
N GLY A 178 -7.38 9.60 -9.61
CA GLY A 178 -8.07 10.67 -10.34
C GLY A 178 -9.02 10.14 -11.42
N ILE A 179 -8.61 9.14 -12.20
CA ILE A 179 -9.50 8.48 -13.17
C ILE A 179 -10.74 7.89 -12.49
N GLY A 180 -10.58 7.27 -11.32
CA GLY A 180 -11.71 6.75 -10.55
C GLY A 180 -12.70 7.82 -10.09
N LYS A 181 -12.28 9.09 -10.03
CA LYS A 181 -13.13 10.24 -9.68
C LYS A 181 -13.91 10.81 -10.87
N LEU A 182 -13.70 10.29 -12.09
CA LEU A 182 -14.46 10.66 -13.28
C LEU A 182 -15.77 9.86 -13.36
N VAL A 183 -16.60 10.00 -12.33
CA VAL A 183 -17.89 9.30 -12.17
C VAL A 183 -18.99 10.28 -11.77
N PRO A 184 -20.27 10.02 -12.11
CA PRO A 184 -21.38 10.93 -11.81
C PRO A 184 -21.45 11.35 -10.34
N ASP A 185 -21.41 10.39 -9.41
CA ASP A 185 -21.46 10.66 -7.96
C ASP A 185 -20.40 11.68 -7.50
N TRP A 186 -19.19 11.61 -8.07
CA TRP A 186 -18.10 12.52 -7.69
C TRP A 186 -18.27 13.90 -8.33
N LEU A 187 -18.59 13.94 -9.63
CA LEU A 187 -18.63 15.17 -10.42
C LEU A 187 -19.89 16.01 -10.16
N PHE A 188 -21.04 15.36 -10.13
CA PHE A 188 -22.35 16.03 -10.09
C PHE A 188 -22.95 16.08 -8.70
N ASP A 189 -22.67 15.11 -7.84
CA ASP A 189 -23.23 15.07 -6.48
C ASP A 189 -22.22 15.44 -5.39
N ALA A 190 -20.92 15.49 -5.74
CA ALA A 190 -19.79 15.62 -4.81
C ALA A 190 -19.84 14.59 -3.67
N GLN A 191 -20.29 13.38 -3.98
CA GLN A 191 -20.34 12.25 -3.08
C GLN A 191 -19.15 11.31 -3.29
N PRO A 192 -18.71 10.61 -2.24
CA PRO A 192 -19.17 10.71 -0.84
C PRO A 192 -18.55 11.87 -0.04
N VAL A 193 -17.77 12.74 -0.69
CA VAL A 193 -17.01 13.82 -0.03
C VAL A 193 -17.92 14.68 0.86
N ARG A 194 -19.09 15.08 0.37
CA ARG A 194 -20.07 15.86 1.16
C ARG A 194 -20.49 15.15 2.44
N ILE A 195 -20.82 13.87 2.38
CA ILE A 195 -21.18 13.07 3.56
C ILE A 195 -20.03 13.08 4.57
N TRP A 196 -18.79 12.92 4.10
CA TRP A 196 -17.64 12.87 5.00
C TRP A 196 -17.26 14.22 5.61
N LEU A 197 -17.39 15.32 4.87
CA LEU A 197 -17.16 16.66 5.40
C LEU A 197 -18.21 17.03 6.44
N LEU A 198 -19.48 16.67 6.21
CA LEU A 198 -20.56 16.91 7.17
C LEU A 198 -20.33 16.22 8.51
N ARG A 199 -19.74 15.00 8.52
CA ARG A 199 -19.35 14.28 9.75
C ARG A 199 -18.26 15.00 10.57
N ASN A 200 -17.55 15.96 9.96
CA ASN A 200 -16.53 16.77 10.61
C ASN A 200 -17.04 18.19 10.93
N SER A 201 -18.36 18.41 10.94
CA SER A 201 -18.96 19.71 11.24
C SER A 201 -18.80 20.17 12.69
N ASP A 202 -18.32 19.29 13.58
CA ASP A 202 -18.04 19.63 14.99
C ASP A 202 -16.68 20.31 15.20
N ILE A 203 -15.84 20.45 14.15
CA ILE A 203 -14.53 21.10 14.27
C ILE A 203 -14.72 22.60 14.56
N PRO A 204 -14.15 23.15 15.65
CA PRO A 204 -14.25 24.57 15.95
C PRO A 204 -13.77 25.44 14.77
N LEU A 205 -14.46 26.57 14.53
CA LEU A 205 -14.20 27.55 13.47
C LEU A 205 -14.47 27.07 12.03
N PHE A 206 -14.20 25.81 11.70
CA PHE A 206 -14.33 25.28 10.34
C PHE A 206 -15.61 24.48 10.10
N GLY A 207 -16.26 23.99 11.15
CA GLY A 207 -17.47 23.17 11.09
C GLY A 207 -18.58 23.72 10.19
N PRO A 208 -19.01 24.99 10.36
CA PRO A 208 -20.01 25.61 9.51
C PRO A 208 -19.62 25.70 8.04
N ILE A 209 -18.32 25.83 7.73
CA ILE A 209 -17.82 25.87 6.36
C ILE A 209 -17.81 24.45 5.76
N LEU A 210 -17.42 23.45 6.54
CA LEU A 210 -17.37 22.05 6.11
C LEU A 210 -18.76 21.47 5.82
N SER A 211 -19.81 21.98 6.48
CA SER A 211 -21.19 21.54 6.23
C SER A 211 -21.82 22.14 4.97
N MET A 212 -21.22 23.18 4.37
CA MET A 212 -21.74 23.81 3.15
C MET A 212 -21.59 22.88 1.94
N SER A 213 -22.64 22.78 1.13
CA SER A 213 -22.60 22.02 -0.12
C SER A 213 -21.49 22.48 -1.07
N ALA A 214 -21.25 23.80 -1.14
CA ALA A 214 -20.19 24.39 -1.95
C ALA A 214 -18.80 23.86 -1.57
N THR A 215 -18.53 23.65 -0.28
CA THR A 215 -17.27 23.09 0.20
C THR A 215 -17.09 21.65 -0.28
N GLY A 216 -18.16 20.86 -0.29
CA GLY A 216 -18.14 19.52 -0.86
C GLY A 216 -17.74 19.49 -2.34
N TYR A 217 -18.35 20.34 -3.16
CA TYR A 217 -17.97 20.47 -4.58
C TYR A 217 -16.53 20.94 -4.74
N PHE A 218 -16.10 21.93 -3.96
CA PHE A 218 -14.72 22.39 -3.97
C PHE A 218 -13.74 21.25 -3.67
N PHE A 219 -13.96 20.47 -2.61
CA PHE A 219 -13.10 19.33 -2.27
C PHE A 219 -13.16 18.22 -3.32
N SER A 220 -14.33 17.97 -3.91
CA SER A 220 -14.49 17.00 -5.01
C SER A 220 -13.62 17.37 -6.22
N TYR A 221 -13.80 18.57 -6.76
CA TYR A 221 -13.03 19.04 -7.92
C TYR A 221 -11.55 19.25 -7.59
N ALA A 222 -11.22 19.78 -6.41
CA ALA A 222 -9.83 19.93 -5.97
C ALA A 222 -9.13 18.58 -5.86
N GLY A 223 -9.78 17.56 -5.28
CA GLY A 223 -9.23 16.21 -5.18
C GLY A 223 -9.02 15.55 -6.54
N LEU A 224 -9.99 15.68 -7.45
CA LEU A 224 -9.88 15.18 -8.82
C LEU A 224 -8.72 15.85 -9.59
N MET A 225 -8.66 17.19 -9.58
CA MET A 225 -7.60 17.94 -10.26
C MET A 225 -6.24 17.66 -9.65
N PHE A 226 -6.15 17.56 -8.33
CA PHE A 226 -4.93 17.20 -7.63
C PHE A 226 -4.42 15.83 -8.10
N ASP A 227 -5.25 14.79 -8.02
CA ASP A 227 -4.85 13.42 -8.38
C ASP A 227 -4.42 13.29 -9.84
N LEU A 228 -5.13 13.95 -10.76
CA LEU A 228 -4.79 13.92 -12.19
C LEU A 228 -3.55 14.74 -12.55
N SER A 229 -3.21 15.78 -11.78
CA SER A 229 -2.13 16.71 -12.15
C SER A 229 -0.84 16.50 -11.35
N VAL A 230 -0.91 16.07 -10.10
CA VAL A 230 0.22 16.09 -9.16
C VAL A 230 1.42 15.27 -9.63
N PRO A 231 1.30 14.08 -10.25
CA PRO A 231 2.46 13.35 -10.74
C PRO A 231 3.22 14.15 -11.80
N PHE A 232 2.50 14.84 -12.67
CA PHE A 232 3.09 15.65 -13.74
C PHE A 232 3.75 16.91 -13.16
N LEU A 233 3.08 17.59 -12.21
CA LEU A 233 3.66 18.75 -11.52
C LEU A 233 4.99 18.40 -10.82
N LEU A 234 5.08 17.21 -10.22
CA LEU A 234 6.29 16.72 -9.56
C LEU A 234 7.42 16.35 -10.53
N LEU A 235 7.08 15.83 -11.73
CA LEU A 235 8.06 15.48 -12.76
C LEU A 235 8.78 16.71 -13.33
N PHE A 236 8.05 17.81 -13.55
CA PHE A 236 8.62 19.03 -14.13
C PHE A 236 9.37 19.87 -13.08
N ARG A 237 10.66 20.13 -13.32
CA ARG A 237 11.54 20.86 -12.39
C ARG A 237 10.98 22.22 -11.94
N LYS A 238 10.33 22.97 -12.85
CA LYS A 238 9.79 24.32 -12.56
C LYS A 238 8.57 24.30 -11.63
N THR A 239 7.75 23.25 -11.70
CA THR A 239 6.51 23.12 -10.92
C THR A 239 6.65 22.20 -9.71
N ARG A 240 7.77 21.50 -9.56
CA ARG A 240 7.96 20.47 -8.53
C ARG A 240 7.71 20.98 -7.11
N MET A 241 8.20 22.17 -6.76
CA MET A 241 7.99 22.73 -5.43
C MET A 241 6.51 22.98 -5.16
N LEU A 242 5.79 23.57 -6.13
CA LEU A 242 4.35 23.73 -6.06
C LEU A 242 3.65 22.37 -5.91
N GLY A 243 4.00 21.39 -6.75
CA GLY A 243 3.45 20.03 -6.66
C GLY A 243 3.67 19.39 -5.30
N TYR A 244 4.87 19.52 -4.72
CA TYR A 244 5.17 18.97 -3.40
C TYR A 244 4.42 19.69 -2.28
N SER A 245 4.30 21.03 -2.34
CA SER A 245 3.46 21.78 -1.40
C SER A 245 2.00 21.33 -1.45
N LEU A 246 1.46 21.11 -2.65
CA LEU A 246 0.11 20.55 -2.83
C LEU A 246 -0.01 19.15 -2.24
N VAL A 247 0.99 18.26 -2.43
CA VAL A 247 1.03 16.93 -1.79
C VAL A 247 0.91 17.06 -0.27
N VAL A 248 1.74 17.89 0.34
CA VAL A 248 1.76 18.06 1.81
C VAL A 248 0.42 18.59 2.32
N ILE A 249 -0.13 19.63 1.68
CA ILE A 249 -1.42 20.21 2.06
C ILE A 249 -2.54 19.19 1.90
N PHE A 250 -2.64 18.54 0.74
CA PHE A 250 -3.69 17.55 0.45
C PHE A 250 -3.66 16.37 1.42
N HIS A 251 -2.48 15.79 1.66
CA HIS A 251 -2.35 14.65 2.56
C HIS A 251 -2.54 15.03 4.03
N PHE A 252 -2.13 16.23 4.44
CA PHE A 252 -2.44 16.73 5.78
C PHE A 252 -3.95 16.93 5.99
N LEU A 253 -4.63 17.56 5.03
CA LEU A 253 -6.08 17.79 5.09
C LEU A 253 -6.84 16.46 5.12
N THR A 254 -6.49 15.52 4.24
CA THR A 254 -7.14 14.20 4.19
C THR A 254 -6.85 13.38 5.45
N TRP A 255 -5.64 13.44 6.02
CA TRP A 255 -5.33 12.83 7.32
C TRP A 255 -6.18 13.40 8.46
N LYS A 256 -6.39 14.73 8.46
CA LYS A 256 -7.13 15.41 9.52
C LYS A 256 -8.64 15.15 9.43
N LEU A 257 -9.18 15.09 8.20
CA LEU A 257 -10.63 14.98 7.94
C LEU A 257 -11.11 13.54 7.82
N PHE A 258 -10.24 12.60 7.43
CA PHE A 258 -10.63 11.23 7.11
C PHE A 258 -9.74 10.20 7.84
N PRO A 259 -10.31 9.12 8.40
CA PRO A 259 -9.55 8.10 9.12
C PRO A 259 -8.80 7.14 8.18
N ILE A 260 -7.81 7.64 7.43
CA ILE A 260 -7.12 6.92 6.34
C ILE A 260 -5.74 6.34 6.72
N GLY A 261 -5.40 6.34 8.02
CA GLY A 261 -4.26 5.61 8.55
C GLY A 261 -2.89 6.13 8.08
N MET A 262 -1.99 5.23 7.64
CA MET A 262 -0.60 5.56 7.28
C MET A 262 -0.47 6.21 5.89
N PHE A 263 -1.52 6.18 5.07
CA PHE A 263 -1.45 6.58 3.67
C PHE A 263 -0.89 8.01 3.45
N PRO A 264 -1.35 9.06 4.15
CA PRO A 264 -0.82 10.42 4.01
C PRO A 264 0.69 10.52 4.17
N TRP A 265 1.23 9.90 5.23
CA TRP A 265 2.65 9.94 5.56
C TRP A 265 3.50 9.20 4.53
N VAL A 266 3.01 8.05 4.06
CA VAL A 266 3.66 7.27 2.99
C VAL A 266 3.68 8.09 1.69
N MET A 267 2.59 8.76 1.32
CA MET A 267 2.53 9.54 0.08
C MET A 267 3.37 10.82 0.11
N ILE A 268 3.43 11.51 1.26
CA ILE A 268 4.33 12.67 1.45
C ILE A 268 5.79 12.25 1.29
N LEU A 269 6.19 11.13 1.90
CA LEU A 269 7.53 10.57 1.72
C LEU A 269 7.78 10.21 0.24
N ASN A 270 6.86 9.49 -0.39
CA ASN A 270 6.98 9.04 -1.78
C ASN A 270 7.18 10.20 -2.76
N ALA A 271 6.56 11.36 -2.54
CA ALA A 271 6.73 12.53 -3.39
C ALA A 271 8.17 13.08 -3.37
N THR A 272 8.95 12.81 -2.32
CA THR A 272 10.39 13.21 -2.26
C THR A 272 11.23 12.53 -3.33
N LEU A 273 10.81 11.35 -3.83
CA LEU A 273 11.51 10.64 -4.91
C LEU A 273 11.51 11.40 -6.25
N PHE A 274 10.64 12.39 -6.42
CA PHE A 274 10.58 13.23 -7.62
C PHE A 274 11.62 14.36 -7.63
N PHE A 275 12.28 14.61 -6.49
CA PHE A 275 13.34 15.62 -6.38
C PHE A 275 14.66 15.16 -7.04
N SER A 276 15.63 16.08 -7.09
CA SER A 276 16.98 15.79 -7.58
C SER A 276 17.60 14.64 -6.78
N PRO A 277 18.29 13.67 -7.38
CA PRO A 277 18.96 12.59 -6.63
C PRO A 277 19.91 13.10 -5.53
N THR A 278 20.40 14.34 -5.66
CA THR A 278 21.30 15.04 -4.72
C THR A 278 20.59 15.90 -3.67
N TRP A 279 19.26 16.02 -3.72
CA TRP A 279 18.52 16.99 -2.89
C TRP A 279 18.83 16.93 -1.38
N PRO A 280 19.11 15.76 -0.75
CA PRO A 280 19.47 15.74 0.66
C PRO A 280 20.79 16.44 0.96
N VAL A 281 21.76 16.30 0.05
CA VAL A 281 23.07 16.96 0.15
C VAL A 281 22.92 18.45 -0.12
N ASP A 282 22.16 18.82 -1.15
CA ASP A 282 21.91 20.22 -1.51
C ASP A 282 21.20 20.96 -0.34
N LEU A 283 20.23 20.31 0.29
CA LEU A 283 19.54 20.84 1.47
C LEU A 283 20.50 21.01 2.65
N PHE A 284 21.34 20.01 2.91
CA PHE A 284 22.34 20.08 3.96
C PHE A 284 23.32 21.25 3.75
N GLN A 285 23.84 21.41 2.53
CA GLN A 285 24.72 22.52 2.17
C GLN A 285 24.03 23.87 2.30
N PHE A 286 22.76 23.97 1.87
CA PHE A 286 21.95 25.18 2.03
C PHE A 286 21.77 25.57 3.50
N LEU A 287 21.41 24.62 4.37
CA LEU A 287 21.23 24.87 5.81
C LEU A 287 22.55 25.31 6.48
N LYS A 288 23.68 24.70 6.07
CA LYS A 288 25.01 25.15 6.51
C LYS A 288 25.31 26.58 6.06
N SER A 289 25.02 26.92 4.80
CA SER A 289 25.24 28.28 4.27
C SER A 289 24.41 29.36 4.97
N LYS A 290 23.30 28.98 5.61
CA LYS A 290 22.42 29.87 6.38
C LYS A 290 22.79 29.95 7.86
N SER A 291 23.90 29.33 8.27
CA SER A 291 24.30 29.20 9.68
C SER A 291 23.20 28.61 10.58
N MET A 292 22.23 27.90 9.97
CA MET A 292 21.23 27.11 10.70
C MET A 292 21.84 25.81 11.21
N LEU A 293 23.01 25.45 10.68
CA LEU A 293 23.88 24.39 11.16
C LEU A 293 25.24 25.00 11.54
N PRO A 294 25.96 24.43 12.52
CA PRO A 294 27.26 24.96 12.94
C PRO A 294 28.29 24.92 11.79
N ASP A 295 29.03 26.00 11.60
CA ASP A 295 29.96 26.16 10.46
C ASP A 295 31.13 25.16 10.48
N ARG A 296 31.51 24.67 11.67
CA ARG A 296 32.71 23.85 11.89
C ARG A 296 32.47 22.36 12.05
N GLU A 297 31.24 21.92 12.33
CA GLU A 297 30.94 20.52 12.65
C GLU A 297 29.94 19.94 11.64
N ASN A 298 30.18 18.70 11.21
CA ASN A 298 29.18 17.91 10.49
C ASN A 298 27.91 17.84 11.36
N ILE A 299 26.69 17.94 10.82
CA ILE A 299 25.46 17.82 11.64
C ILE A 299 25.43 16.51 12.44
N PHE A 300 25.99 15.42 11.89
CA PHE A 300 26.14 14.16 12.61
C PHE A 300 27.13 14.29 13.77
N HIS A 301 28.20 15.05 13.61
CA HIS A 301 29.13 15.38 14.68
C HIS A 301 28.50 16.31 15.72
N PHE A 302 27.81 17.37 15.29
CA PHE A 302 27.10 18.32 16.13
C PHE A 302 25.98 17.68 16.98
N LEU A 303 25.14 16.84 16.35
CA LEU A 303 24.11 16.10 17.07
C LEU A 303 24.76 15.18 18.11
N TRP A 304 25.86 14.52 17.76
CA TRP A 304 26.58 13.62 18.66
C TRP A 304 27.29 14.34 19.81
N THR A 305 27.94 15.48 19.57
CA THR A 305 28.61 16.28 20.61
C THR A 305 27.61 16.92 21.58
N ARG A 306 26.38 17.19 21.12
CA ARG A 306 25.26 17.68 21.94
C ARG A 306 24.43 16.57 22.58
N PHE A 307 24.54 15.32 22.13
CA PHE A 307 23.94 14.19 22.82
C PHE A 307 24.65 14.04 24.17
N PRO A 308 23.93 13.97 25.30
CA PRO A 308 24.51 14.00 26.65
C PRO A 308 25.33 12.74 27.02
N ILE A 309 25.61 11.87 26.04
CA ILE A 309 26.31 10.60 26.23
C ILE A 309 27.71 10.72 25.62
N HIS A 310 28.68 11.13 26.43
CA HIS A 310 30.08 11.04 26.06
C HIS A 310 30.55 9.59 26.18
N PHE A 311 30.72 8.92 25.04
CA PHE A 311 31.25 7.57 25.00
C PHE A 311 32.76 7.58 25.30
N LYS A 312 33.20 6.68 26.20
CA LYS A 312 34.63 6.42 26.38
C LYS A 312 35.25 5.97 25.05
N LYS A 313 36.52 6.29 24.81
CA LYS A 313 37.25 5.86 23.60
C LYS A 313 37.17 4.34 23.36
N SER A 314 37.15 3.54 24.42
CA SER A 314 36.95 2.09 24.36
C SER A 314 35.59 1.68 23.80
N VAL A 315 34.54 2.43 24.11
CA VAL A 315 33.19 2.17 23.60
C VAL A 315 33.09 2.57 22.12
N LEU A 316 33.70 3.68 21.71
CA LEU A 316 33.78 4.06 20.30
C LEU A 316 34.54 3.01 19.47
N ALA A 317 35.67 2.50 19.97
CA ALA A 317 36.43 1.44 19.32
C ALA A 317 35.62 0.13 19.22
N PHE A 318 34.84 -0.19 20.25
CA PHE A 318 33.91 -1.33 20.22
C PHE A 318 32.82 -1.16 19.17
N ILE A 319 32.17 0.01 19.12
CA ILE A 319 31.14 0.33 18.12
C ILE A 319 31.73 0.23 16.71
N GLU A 320 32.92 0.79 16.47
CA GLU A 320 33.60 0.73 15.18
C GLU A 320 33.89 -0.73 14.77
N SER A 321 34.47 -1.53 15.67
CA SER A 321 34.74 -2.95 15.42
C SER A 321 33.46 -3.73 15.11
N TYR A 322 32.38 -3.46 15.85
CA TYR A 322 31.09 -4.10 15.65
C TYR A 322 30.43 -3.67 14.32
N LEU A 323 30.49 -2.39 13.96
CA LEU A 323 29.99 -1.89 12.68
C LEU A 323 30.79 -2.48 11.51
N PHE A 324 32.11 -2.57 11.62
CA PHE A 324 32.94 -3.21 10.59
C PHE A 324 32.61 -4.70 10.44
N PHE A 325 32.41 -5.43 11.55
CA PHE A 325 31.95 -6.80 11.53
C PHE A 325 30.58 -6.93 10.83
N LEU A 326 29.63 -6.07 11.17
CA LEU A 326 28.30 -6.05 10.55
C LEU A 326 28.35 -5.68 9.06
N GLU A 327 29.15 -4.70 8.66
CA GLU A 327 29.35 -4.29 7.26
C GLU A 327 29.91 -5.46 6.44
N SER A 328 30.94 -6.13 6.98
CA SER A 328 31.52 -7.33 6.39
C SER A 328 30.49 -8.44 6.21
N LYS A 329 29.69 -8.75 7.25
CA LYS A 329 28.62 -9.76 7.15
C LYS A 329 27.52 -9.35 6.16
N SER A 330 27.13 -8.08 6.13
CA SER A 330 26.14 -7.55 5.20
C SER A 330 26.63 -7.65 3.75
N SER A 331 27.90 -7.29 3.50
CA SER A 331 28.54 -7.41 2.19
C SER A 331 28.68 -8.86 1.73
N ILE A 332 29.08 -9.77 2.63
CA ILE A 332 29.15 -11.22 2.35
C ILE A 332 27.77 -11.76 2.00
N SER A 333 26.74 -11.38 2.76
CA SER A 333 25.35 -11.77 2.51
C SER A 333 24.88 -11.31 1.13
N GLU A 334 25.15 -10.05 0.77
CA GLU A 334 24.80 -9.51 -0.53
C GLU A 334 25.56 -10.25 -1.67
N LYS A 335 26.87 -10.45 -1.53
CA LYS A 335 27.69 -11.20 -2.49
C LYS A 335 27.24 -12.65 -2.63
N PHE A 336 26.83 -13.31 -1.55
CA PHE A 336 26.31 -14.67 -1.59
C PHE A 336 24.99 -14.77 -2.37
N VAL A 337 24.07 -13.82 -2.15
CA VAL A 337 22.83 -13.71 -2.94
C VAL A 337 23.16 -13.49 -4.41
N PHE A 338 24.04 -12.55 -4.74
CA PHE A 338 24.47 -12.31 -6.12
C PHE A 338 25.15 -13.53 -6.76
N TYR A 339 26.05 -14.20 -6.04
CA TYR A 339 26.72 -15.42 -6.53
C TYR A 339 25.70 -16.53 -6.83
N LYS A 340 24.71 -16.75 -5.95
CA LYS A 340 23.64 -17.72 -6.21
C LYS A 340 22.79 -17.33 -7.42
N VAL A 341 22.44 -16.04 -7.55
CA VAL A 341 21.70 -15.52 -8.71
C VAL A 341 22.50 -15.69 -9.99
N GLU A 342 23.81 -15.45 -9.95
CA GLU A 342 24.70 -15.60 -11.11
C GLU A 342 24.92 -17.07 -11.48
N ALA A 343 25.06 -17.96 -10.50
CA ALA A 343 25.10 -19.40 -10.71
C ALA A 343 23.79 -19.92 -11.34
N LEU A 344 22.63 -19.42 -10.85
CA LEU A 344 21.33 -19.69 -11.46
C LEU A 344 21.23 -19.08 -12.88
N ARG A 345 21.76 -17.88 -13.10
CA ARG A 345 21.81 -17.23 -14.42
C ARG A 345 22.66 -18.04 -15.40
N LYS A 346 23.79 -18.60 -14.96
CA LYS A 346 24.63 -19.51 -15.77
C LYS A 346 23.91 -20.83 -16.05
N LYS A 347 23.19 -21.39 -15.06
CA LYS A 347 22.45 -22.66 -15.19
C LYS A 347 21.20 -22.54 -16.08
N PHE A 348 20.49 -21.43 -16.00
CA PHE A 348 19.23 -21.17 -16.71
C PHE A 348 19.39 -20.09 -17.79
N GLY A 349 20.56 -20.01 -18.44
CA GLY A 349 21.11 -18.98 -19.36
C GLY A 349 20.17 -18.03 -20.13
N PHE A 350 18.94 -18.45 -20.42
CA PHE A 350 17.89 -17.63 -21.02
C PHE A 350 17.09 -16.82 -19.98
N LEU A 351 16.60 -17.45 -18.89
CA LEU A 351 15.57 -16.96 -17.95
C LEU A 351 15.98 -15.76 -17.07
N LEU A 352 17.28 -15.44 -16.97
CA LEU A 352 17.81 -14.37 -16.11
C LEU A 352 18.71 -13.37 -16.88
N SER A 353 18.53 -13.26 -18.20
CA SER A 353 19.25 -12.26 -19.00
C SER A 353 18.74 -10.83 -18.74
N ASP A 354 19.59 -9.83 -18.98
CA ASP A 354 19.21 -8.40 -18.83
C ASP A 354 18.05 -8.01 -19.77
N ARG A 355 17.82 -8.79 -20.84
CA ARG A 355 16.63 -8.67 -21.70
C ARG A 355 15.36 -9.12 -20.99
N ILE A 356 15.39 -10.21 -20.23
CA ILE A 356 14.22 -10.70 -19.50
C ILE A 356 13.88 -9.76 -18.35
N LEU A 357 14.88 -9.27 -17.60
CA LEU A 357 14.62 -8.26 -16.56
C LEU A 357 13.97 -7.01 -17.16
N ARG A 358 14.39 -6.61 -18.37
CA ARG A 358 13.75 -5.51 -19.11
C ARG A 358 12.30 -5.83 -19.49
N TYR A 359 12.03 -7.01 -20.05
CA TYR A 359 10.66 -7.43 -20.39
C TYR A 359 9.78 -7.53 -19.14
N PHE A 360 10.34 -7.99 -18.02
CA PHE A 360 9.66 -8.01 -16.73
C PHE A 360 9.21 -6.62 -16.30
N TRP A 361 10.09 -5.61 -16.34
CA TRP A 361 9.71 -4.24 -15.96
C TRP A 361 8.76 -3.59 -16.95
N ILE A 362 8.88 -3.88 -18.25
CA ILE A 362 7.89 -3.43 -19.26
C ILE A 362 6.53 -4.05 -18.95
N PHE A 363 6.48 -5.35 -18.70
CA PHE A 363 5.26 -6.05 -18.30
C PHE A 363 4.68 -5.47 -17.00
N TYR A 364 5.51 -5.20 -15.99
CA TYR A 364 5.09 -4.57 -14.75
C TYR A 364 4.41 -3.22 -15.00
N VAL A 365 5.03 -2.34 -15.79
CA VAL A 365 4.47 -1.03 -16.15
C VAL A 365 3.16 -1.17 -16.91
N LEU A 366 3.09 -2.09 -17.88
CA LEU A 366 1.86 -2.36 -18.63
C LEU A 366 0.76 -2.90 -17.73
N PHE A 367 1.08 -3.85 -16.86
CA PHE A 367 0.13 -4.43 -15.91
C PHE A 367 -0.40 -3.36 -14.95
N GLN A 368 0.47 -2.56 -14.35
CA GLN A 368 0.07 -1.47 -13.45
C GLN A 368 -0.67 -0.32 -14.17
N SER A 369 -0.62 -0.26 -15.50
CA SER A 369 -1.39 0.71 -16.30
C SER A 369 -2.74 0.15 -16.76
N LEU A 370 -2.82 -1.14 -17.08
CA LEU A 370 -4.02 -1.75 -17.66
C LEU A 370 -4.91 -2.43 -16.62
N PHE A 371 -4.32 -3.08 -15.62
CA PHE A 371 -5.06 -3.82 -14.61
C PHE A 371 -6.01 -2.95 -13.76
N PRO A 372 -5.69 -1.69 -13.44
CA PRO A 372 -6.65 -0.78 -12.81
C PRO A 372 -7.91 -0.50 -13.65
N LEU A 373 -7.78 -0.53 -14.98
CA LEU A 373 -8.86 -0.24 -15.93
C LEU A 373 -9.78 -1.45 -16.18
N ARG A 374 -9.50 -2.61 -15.57
CA ARG A 374 -10.27 -3.83 -15.82
C ARG A 374 -11.75 -3.74 -15.41
N HIS A 375 -12.12 -2.77 -14.58
CA HIS A 375 -13.52 -2.54 -14.22
C HIS A 375 -14.40 -2.22 -15.44
N PHE A 376 -13.82 -1.66 -16.52
CA PHE A 376 -14.53 -1.46 -17.79
C PHE A 376 -14.90 -2.76 -18.54
N LEU A 377 -14.38 -3.91 -18.10
CA LEU A 377 -14.73 -5.22 -18.68
C LEU A 377 -16.01 -5.80 -18.06
N TYR A 378 -16.57 -5.16 -17.03
CA TYR A 378 -17.77 -5.59 -16.34
C TYR A 378 -18.94 -4.64 -16.62
N PRO A 379 -20.16 -5.15 -16.80
CA PRO A 379 -21.34 -4.32 -16.93
C PRO A 379 -21.72 -3.64 -15.60
N GLY A 380 -22.48 -2.54 -15.71
CA GLY A 380 -23.03 -1.82 -14.57
C GLY A 380 -22.05 -0.90 -13.85
N ASN A 381 -22.51 -0.28 -12.78
CA ASN A 381 -21.71 0.64 -11.98
C ASN A 381 -20.70 -0.14 -11.11
N HIS A 382 -19.41 -0.04 -11.42
CA HIS A 382 -18.36 -0.74 -10.66
C HIS A 382 -18.24 -0.26 -9.19
N LEU A 383 -18.69 0.96 -8.87
CA LEU A 383 -18.78 1.41 -7.48
C LEU A 383 -19.86 0.65 -6.72
N TRP A 384 -20.90 0.18 -7.41
CA TRP A 384 -21.98 -0.65 -6.86
C TRP A 384 -21.58 -2.13 -6.82
N THR A 385 -21.22 -2.71 -7.96
CA THR A 385 -20.96 -4.16 -8.11
C THR A 385 -19.60 -4.61 -7.54
N GLU A 386 -18.68 -3.67 -7.31
CA GLU A 386 -17.28 -3.88 -6.88
C GLU A 386 -16.42 -4.76 -7.81
N GLN A 387 -16.92 -5.07 -9.00
CA GLN A 387 -16.17 -5.86 -9.98
C GLN A 387 -15.01 -5.03 -10.53
N GLY A 388 -13.78 -5.52 -10.31
CA GLY A 388 -12.57 -4.79 -10.70
C GLY A 388 -12.08 -3.72 -9.71
N PHE A 389 -12.72 -3.57 -8.54
CA PHE A 389 -12.43 -2.47 -7.60
C PHE A 389 -11.13 -2.63 -6.79
N ARG A 390 -10.80 -3.83 -6.28
CA ARG A 390 -9.54 -4.04 -5.53
C ARG A 390 -8.33 -3.87 -6.47
N PHE A 391 -7.18 -3.39 -5.98
CA PHE A 391 -5.95 -3.25 -6.77
C PHE A 391 -6.03 -2.32 -7.99
N SER A 392 -7.05 -1.45 -8.08
CA SER A 392 -7.23 -0.51 -9.19
C SER A 392 -6.88 0.93 -8.84
N TRP A 393 -6.34 1.18 -7.64
CA TRP A 393 -6.05 2.53 -7.14
C TRP A 393 -7.28 3.45 -7.06
N GLN A 394 -8.48 2.89 -7.22
CA GLN A 394 -9.73 3.57 -6.93
C GLN A 394 -9.86 3.71 -5.41
N ILE A 395 -9.61 4.93 -4.95
CA ILE A 395 -9.49 5.25 -3.52
C ILE A 395 -10.46 6.39 -3.21
N MET A 396 -11.15 6.25 -2.07
CA MET A 396 -12.06 7.26 -1.52
C MET A 396 -13.24 7.61 -2.46
N LEU A 397 -13.86 6.62 -3.11
CA LEU A 397 -14.99 6.84 -4.04
C LEU A 397 -16.36 6.44 -3.50
N VAL A 398 -16.41 5.69 -2.40
CA VAL A 398 -17.64 5.04 -1.93
C VAL A 398 -17.84 5.23 -0.43
N GLN A 399 -19.05 5.60 -0.06
CA GLN A 399 -19.63 5.38 1.26
C GLN A 399 -20.77 4.37 1.07
N LYS A 400 -20.53 3.11 1.45
CA LYS A 400 -21.54 2.06 1.42
C LYS A 400 -21.98 1.69 2.83
N ASN A 401 -23.26 1.40 2.96
CA ASN A 401 -23.83 0.73 4.12
C ASN A 401 -24.69 -0.42 3.62
N GLY A 402 -24.50 -1.61 4.18
CA GLY A 402 -25.24 -2.80 3.78
C GLY A 402 -25.84 -3.52 4.98
N ILE A 403 -27.00 -4.15 4.77
CA ILE A 403 -27.64 -5.09 5.69
C ILE A 403 -27.80 -6.40 4.92
N ALA A 404 -27.41 -7.51 5.53
CA ALA A 404 -27.45 -8.83 4.92
C ALA A 404 -28.04 -9.86 5.88
N SER A 405 -28.95 -10.69 5.38
CA SER A 405 -29.43 -11.92 6.05
C SER A 405 -29.40 -13.09 5.07
N PHE A 406 -29.21 -14.30 5.59
CA PHE A 406 -29.09 -15.50 4.76
C PHE A 406 -30.21 -16.47 5.09
N ARG A 407 -30.98 -16.89 4.07
CA ARG A 407 -31.98 -17.95 4.19
C ARG A 407 -31.34 -19.28 3.80
N VAL A 408 -31.34 -20.23 4.73
CA VAL A 408 -30.88 -21.60 4.50
C VAL A 408 -32.10 -22.49 4.37
N VAL A 409 -32.27 -23.10 3.21
CA VAL A 409 -33.43 -23.95 2.89
C VAL A 409 -32.96 -25.40 2.76
N ASN A 410 -33.53 -26.26 3.59
CA ASN A 410 -33.31 -27.70 3.51
C ASN A 410 -33.98 -28.27 2.27
N GLN A 411 -33.21 -28.93 1.39
CA GLN A 411 -33.76 -29.44 0.12
C GLN A 411 -34.66 -30.67 0.30
N GLN A 412 -34.59 -31.36 1.44
CA GLN A 412 -35.40 -32.55 1.72
C GLN A 412 -36.70 -32.19 2.44
N THR A 413 -36.62 -31.32 3.46
CA THR A 413 -37.77 -31.00 4.33
C THR A 413 -38.49 -29.72 3.89
N GLY A 414 -37.85 -28.85 3.12
CA GLY A 414 -38.35 -27.51 2.80
C GLY A 414 -38.26 -26.51 3.96
N GLU A 415 -37.72 -26.94 5.11
CA GLU A 415 -37.53 -26.06 6.27
C GLU A 415 -36.57 -24.92 5.95
N THR A 416 -36.93 -23.71 6.36
CA THR A 416 -36.15 -22.50 6.12
C THR A 416 -35.71 -21.88 7.44
N ASN A 417 -34.40 -21.68 7.59
CA ASN A 417 -33.79 -21.02 8.73
C ASN A 417 -33.07 -19.74 8.30
N VAL A 418 -33.15 -18.69 9.11
CA VAL A 418 -32.47 -17.41 8.85
C VAL A 418 -31.20 -17.33 9.68
N VAL A 419 -30.07 -17.08 9.02
CA VAL A 419 -28.76 -16.89 9.64
C VAL A 419 -28.37 -15.41 9.53
N LEU A 420 -28.06 -14.82 10.68
CA LEU A 420 -27.59 -13.45 10.78
C LEU A 420 -26.05 -13.42 10.84
N PRO A 421 -25.36 -12.57 10.05
CA PRO A 421 -23.91 -12.48 10.07
C PRO A 421 -23.31 -12.13 11.44
N GLU A 422 -24.03 -11.35 12.25
CA GLU A 422 -23.63 -10.90 13.59
C GLU A 422 -23.32 -12.05 14.55
N SER A 423 -23.93 -13.23 14.37
CA SER A 423 -23.68 -14.38 15.24
C SER A 423 -22.38 -15.11 14.90
N HIS A 424 -21.70 -14.75 13.81
CA HIS A 424 -20.55 -15.51 13.30
C HIS A 424 -19.34 -14.65 12.90
N LEU A 425 -19.57 -13.40 12.49
CA LEU A 425 -18.53 -12.51 11.99
C LEU A 425 -18.21 -11.41 13.01
N ASN A 426 -16.95 -11.03 13.09
CA ASN A 426 -16.58 -9.82 13.82
C ASN A 426 -17.10 -8.56 13.10
N GLU A 427 -17.02 -7.41 13.77
CA GLU A 427 -17.56 -6.15 13.25
C GLU A 427 -17.05 -5.78 11.84
N ILE A 428 -15.74 -5.88 11.58
CA ILE A 428 -15.16 -5.48 10.29
C ILE A 428 -15.54 -6.47 9.19
N GLN A 429 -15.52 -7.77 9.49
CA GLN A 429 -15.95 -8.83 8.58
C GLN A 429 -17.41 -8.66 8.21
N ARG A 430 -18.28 -8.38 9.18
CA ARG A 430 -19.70 -8.13 8.95
C ARG A 430 -19.93 -6.92 8.06
N ILE A 431 -19.33 -5.77 8.40
CA ILE A 431 -19.50 -4.53 7.65
C ILE A 431 -19.02 -4.72 6.21
N MET A 432 -17.83 -5.28 6.02
CA MET A 432 -17.27 -5.47 4.68
C MET A 432 -18.05 -6.54 3.92
N MET A 433 -18.52 -7.60 4.56
CA MET A 433 -19.32 -8.61 3.88
C MET A 433 -20.66 -8.06 3.43
N SER A 434 -21.32 -7.17 4.19
CA SER A 434 -22.70 -6.76 3.91
C SER A 434 -22.92 -5.99 2.60
N TYR A 435 -21.86 -5.59 1.89
CA TYR A 435 -21.98 -4.92 0.59
C TYR A 435 -20.95 -5.37 -0.46
N GLN A 436 -20.13 -6.38 -0.16
CA GLN A 436 -19.11 -6.90 -1.09
C GLN A 436 -19.53 -8.27 -1.62
N PRO A 437 -19.94 -8.39 -2.91
CA PRO A 437 -20.48 -9.64 -3.44
C PRO A 437 -19.59 -10.86 -3.24
N ASP A 438 -18.28 -10.73 -3.43
CA ASP A 438 -17.36 -11.87 -3.25
C ASP A 438 -17.26 -12.35 -1.80
N LEU A 439 -17.53 -11.48 -0.83
CA LEU A 439 -17.59 -11.84 0.58
C LEU A 439 -18.95 -12.45 0.93
N ILE A 440 -20.05 -11.90 0.41
CA ILE A 440 -21.41 -12.45 0.55
C ILE A 440 -21.44 -13.91 0.09
N LEU A 441 -20.87 -14.18 -1.10
CA LEU A 441 -20.79 -15.53 -1.65
C LEU A 441 -19.98 -16.47 -0.76
N GLN A 442 -18.81 -16.02 -0.28
CA GLN A 442 -17.97 -16.82 0.60
C GLN A 442 -18.66 -17.15 1.93
N PHE A 443 -19.39 -16.19 2.51
CA PHE A 443 -20.14 -16.43 3.72
C PHE A 443 -21.33 -17.38 3.47
N ALA A 444 -22.05 -17.23 2.37
CA ALA A 444 -23.12 -18.16 1.98
C ALA A 444 -22.62 -19.60 1.86
N HIS A 445 -21.47 -19.81 1.22
CA HIS A 445 -20.83 -21.14 1.12
C HIS A 445 -20.42 -21.69 2.48
N TRP A 446 -19.89 -20.85 3.37
CA TRP A 446 -19.52 -21.25 4.72
C TRP A 446 -20.75 -21.66 5.54
N VAL A 447 -21.83 -20.87 5.49
CA VAL A 447 -23.11 -21.18 6.15
C VAL A 447 -23.67 -22.50 5.64
N GLY A 448 -23.79 -22.65 4.32
CA GLY A 448 -24.35 -23.87 3.73
C GLY A 448 -23.52 -25.12 4.03
N LYS A 449 -22.18 -24.99 4.01
CA LYS A 449 -21.29 -26.10 4.38
C LYS A 449 -21.48 -26.50 5.85
N ASN A 450 -21.53 -25.54 6.77
CA ASN A 450 -21.70 -25.83 8.19
C ASN A 450 -23.06 -26.47 8.49
N GLU A 451 -24.13 -25.99 7.85
CA GLU A 451 -25.47 -26.57 8.04
C GLU A 451 -25.56 -28.00 7.47
N LYS A 452 -24.93 -28.23 6.31
CA LYS A 452 -24.78 -29.59 5.75
C LYS A 452 -23.98 -30.51 6.67
N GLU A 453 -22.89 -30.03 7.27
CA GLU A 453 -22.09 -30.82 8.22
C GLU A 453 -22.86 -31.17 9.51
N LYS A 454 -23.72 -30.27 9.99
CA LYS A 454 -24.55 -30.51 11.19
C LYS A 454 -25.72 -31.46 10.93
N THR A 455 -26.39 -31.31 9.79
CA THR A 455 -27.66 -32.01 9.50
C THR A 455 -27.49 -33.23 8.61
N ALA A 456 -26.34 -33.38 7.94
CA ALA A 456 -26.09 -34.33 6.85
C ALA A 456 -27.07 -34.19 5.66
N GLN A 457 -27.73 -33.03 5.51
CA GLN A 457 -28.71 -32.77 4.48
C GLN A 457 -28.21 -31.70 3.50
N GLU A 458 -28.63 -31.82 2.24
CA GLU A 458 -28.34 -30.81 1.22
C GLU A 458 -29.17 -29.55 1.50
N VAL A 459 -28.52 -28.39 1.37
CA VAL A 459 -29.13 -27.09 1.63
C VAL A 459 -28.91 -26.14 0.46
N SER A 460 -29.86 -25.24 0.25
CA SER A 460 -29.73 -24.09 -0.64
C SER A 460 -29.56 -22.84 0.23
N VAL A 461 -28.75 -21.89 -0.22
CA VAL A 461 -28.51 -20.65 0.54
C VAL A 461 -28.82 -19.45 -0.34
N TYR A 462 -29.75 -18.61 0.14
CA TYR A 462 -30.14 -17.35 -0.49
C TYR A 462 -29.70 -16.18 0.39
N ALA A 463 -29.44 -15.02 -0.20
CA ALA A 463 -29.01 -13.84 0.53
C ALA A 463 -29.94 -12.66 0.23
N ASP A 464 -30.53 -12.11 1.29
CA ASP A 464 -31.33 -10.89 1.22
C ASP A 464 -30.42 -9.73 1.63
N VAL A 465 -29.94 -8.97 0.64
CA VAL A 465 -28.90 -7.95 0.83
C VAL A 465 -29.35 -6.60 0.28
N MET A 466 -29.49 -5.64 1.19
CA MET A 466 -29.86 -4.27 0.89
C MET A 466 -28.67 -3.34 1.11
N VAL A 467 -28.32 -2.54 0.10
CA VAL A 467 -27.16 -1.65 0.14
C VAL A 467 -27.56 -0.23 -0.23
N SER A 468 -27.06 0.74 0.51
CA SER A 468 -27.06 2.15 0.15
C SER A 468 -25.66 2.54 -0.33
N LEU A 469 -25.58 3.27 -1.44
CA LEU A 469 -24.34 3.82 -1.98
C LEU A 469 -24.43 5.36 -1.99
N ASN A 470 -23.44 6.02 -1.40
CA ASN A 470 -23.23 7.47 -1.49
C ASN A 470 -24.44 8.32 -1.06
N GLY A 471 -25.23 7.80 -0.11
CA GLY A 471 -26.40 8.50 0.45
C GLY A 471 -27.73 8.23 -0.28
N ARG A 472 -27.73 7.43 -1.35
CA ARG A 472 -28.95 6.98 -2.03
C ARG A 472 -29.77 6.03 -1.17
N LYS A 473 -31.06 5.85 -1.49
CA LYS A 473 -31.92 4.85 -0.86
C LYS A 473 -31.33 3.45 -1.02
N SER A 474 -31.58 2.57 -0.05
CA SER A 474 -31.09 1.20 -0.14
C SER A 474 -31.81 0.43 -1.24
N GLN A 475 -31.05 -0.30 -2.05
CA GLN A 475 -31.55 -1.19 -3.11
C GLN A 475 -31.01 -2.61 -2.91
N ILE A 476 -31.66 -3.58 -3.54
CA ILE A 476 -31.22 -4.98 -3.53
C ILE A 476 -29.90 -5.08 -4.30
N LEU A 477 -28.87 -5.66 -3.69
CA LEU A 477 -27.57 -5.87 -4.34
C LEU A 477 -27.47 -7.24 -5.01
N ILE A 478 -28.01 -8.28 -4.38
CA ILE A 478 -27.89 -9.68 -4.78
C ILE A 478 -29.28 -10.22 -5.11
N ASP A 479 -29.38 -11.00 -6.19
CA ASP A 479 -30.62 -11.70 -6.56
C ASP A 479 -31.09 -12.60 -5.39
N PRO A 480 -32.22 -12.27 -4.73
CA PRO A 480 -32.69 -13.00 -3.56
C PRO A 480 -33.22 -14.40 -3.89
N GLU A 481 -33.48 -14.69 -5.17
CA GLU A 481 -33.94 -16.00 -5.64
C GLU A 481 -32.78 -16.85 -6.17
N ARG A 482 -31.54 -16.33 -6.13
CA ARG A 482 -30.36 -17.09 -6.55
C ARG A 482 -29.84 -17.96 -5.41
N ASP A 483 -29.85 -19.27 -5.64
CA ASP A 483 -29.13 -20.21 -4.77
C ASP A 483 -27.61 -20.04 -4.92
N LEU A 484 -27.00 -19.41 -3.93
CA LEU A 484 -25.57 -19.09 -3.90
C LEU A 484 -24.70 -20.33 -3.75
N MET A 485 -25.24 -21.46 -3.27
CA MET A 485 -24.50 -22.73 -3.23
C MET A 485 -24.16 -23.26 -4.62
N LYS A 486 -24.93 -22.86 -5.64
CA LYS A 486 -24.68 -23.21 -7.06
C LYS A 486 -23.78 -22.20 -7.78
N VAL A 487 -23.38 -21.12 -7.12
CA VAL A 487 -22.53 -20.08 -7.68
C VAL A 487 -21.08 -20.37 -7.34
N SER A 488 -20.19 -20.33 -8.34
CA SER A 488 -18.75 -20.42 -8.13
C SER A 488 -18.09 -19.04 -8.11
N ASN A 489 -17.07 -18.87 -7.28
CA ASN A 489 -16.28 -17.64 -7.29
C ASN A 489 -15.40 -17.60 -8.54
N SER A 490 -15.40 -16.48 -9.27
CA SER A 490 -14.58 -16.29 -10.47
C SER A 490 -14.29 -14.81 -10.73
N LEU A 491 -13.39 -14.54 -11.68
CA LEU A 491 -13.13 -13.18 -12.20
C LEU A 491 -14.09 -12.79 -13.33
N LEU A 492 -15.04 -13.65 -13.71
CA LEU A 492 -16.05 -13.35 -14.72
C LEU A 492 -17.13 -12.43 -14.15
N ASN A 493 -17.98 -11.91 -15.04
CA ASN A 493 -19.13 -11.12 -14.63
C ASN A 493 -20.04 -11.91 -13.70
N LYS A 494 -20.46 -11.29 -12.59
CA LYS A 494 -21.39 -11.87 -11.63
C LYS A 494 -22.83 -11.53 -12.01
N GLU A 495 -23.48 -12.42 -12.76
CA GLU A 495 -24.86 -12.25 -13.23
C GLU A 495 -25.90 -12.17 -12.09
N TRP A 496 -25.55 -12.64 -10.90
CA TRP A 496 -26.39 -12.64 -9.70
C TRP A 496 -26.24 -11.37 -8.84
N VAL A 497 -25.48 -10.38 -9.32
CA VAL A 497 -25.33 -9.06 -8.71
C VAL A 497 -26.08 -8.05 -9.57
N PHE A 498 -27.07 -7.37 -9.01
CA PHE A 498 -27.81 -6.34 -9.73
C PHE A 498 -26.95 -5.10 -9.99
N SER A 499 -27.21 -4.41 -11.10
CA SER A 499 -26.39 -3.30 -11.60
C SER A 499 -26.50 -2.00 -10.78
N GLY A 500 -27.55 -1.86 -9.97
CA GLY A 500 -27.69 -0.77 -8.99
C GLY A 500 -28.21 0.56 -9.55
N ASP A 501 -28.89 0.54 -10.69
CA ASP A 501 -29.44 1.72 -11.38
C ASP A 501 -30.89 1.49 -11.87
N GLU A 502 -31.66 0.60 -11.24
CA GLU A 502 -33.10 0.47 -11.49
C GLU A 502 -33.89 1.57 -10.76
N GLU A 503 -33.76 2.81 -11.25
CA GLU A 503 -34.81 3.84 -11.21
C GLU A 503 -34.90 4.55 -12.55
#